data_AF-A0A848HL06-F1
#
_entry.id   AF-A0A848HL06-F1
#
_cell.length_a   1.000
_cell.length_b   1.000
_cell.length_c   1.000
_cell.angle_alpha   90.00
_cell.angle_beta   90.00
_cell.angle_gamma   90.00
#
_symmetry.space_group_name_H-M   'P 1'
#
loop_
_entity.id
_entity.type
_entity.pdbx_description
1 polymer ?
#
loop_
_entity_poly.entity_id
_entity_poly.type
_entity_poly.pdbx_seq_one_letter_code
_entity_poly.pdbx_strand_id
1 'polypeptide(L)' 'MSDTQTFAGDLPPTGYVRQTDLVGRPSKGIRGVIPFSATTLWRMVAAGTFPKPIKLSPGCTAWRVEDIREWMAQRG' A
#
# COMPACT_ATOMS: atom_id res chain seq x y z
N MET A 1 -11.03 -1.21 24.04
CA MET A 1 -11.82 -1.14 22.79
C MET A 1 -10.81 -0.99 21.67
N SER A 2 -10.37 -2.11 21.11
CA SER A 2 -9.35 -2.16 20.06
C SER A 2 -9.98 -2.85 18.87
N ASP A 3 -10.79 -2.10 18.13
CA ASP A 3 -11.40 -2.57 16.90
C ASP A 3 -10.32 -2.66 15.83
N THR A 4 -9.73 -3.83 15.68
CA THR A 4 -8.93 -4.17 14.49
C THR A 4 -9.92 -4.35 13.34
N GLN A 5 -10.35 -3.24 12.75
CA GLN A 5 -11.24 -3.27 11.61
C GLN A 5 -10.40 -3.55 10.35
N THR A 6 -10.54 -4.78 9.86
CA THR A 6 -10.01 -5.21 8.56
C THR A 6 -10.77 -4.45 7.46
N PHE A 7 -10.15 -3.45 6.87
CA PHE A 7 -10.75 -2.72 5.76
C PHE A 7 -10.16 -3.16 4.41
N ALA A 8 -11.02 -3.73 3.57
CA ALA A 8 -10.77 -3.78 2.14
C ALA A 8 -10.88 -2.35 1.57
N GLY A 9 -9.76 -1.62 1.55
CA GLY A 9 -9.65 -0.29 0.94
C GLY A 9 -9.29 0.85 1.88
N ASP A 10 -9.14 0.61 3.18
CA ASP A 10 -8.64 1.62 4.14
C ASP A 10 -7.30 1.19 4.73
N LEU A 11 -6.41 2.16 4.94
CA LEU A 11 -5.09 1.92 5.52
C LEU A 11 -5.19 1.88 7.05
N PRO A 12 -4.56 0.92 7.73
CA PRO A 12 -4.57 0.86 9.19
C PRO A 12 -3.95 2.14 9.80
N PRO A 13 -4.26 2.50 11.06
CA PRO A 13 -3.77 3.76 11.65
C PRO A 13 -2.25 3.97 11.58
N THR A 14 -1.46 2.91 11.73
CA THR A 14 0.01 2.91 11.72
C THR A 14 0.55 1.57 11.23
N GLY A 15 1.86 1.50 10.97
CA GLY A 15 2.57 0.25 10.73
C GLY A 15 2.95 0.06 9.27
N TYR A 16 2.74 -1.14 8.72
CA TYR A 16 3.19 -1.50 7.39
C TYR A 16 2.10 -2.12 6.53
N VAL A 17 2.09 -1.77 5.25
CA VAL A 17 1.23 -2.36 4.22
C VAL A 17 2.05 -3.01 3.13
N ARG A 18 1.54 -4.12 2.59
CA ARG A 18 2.20 -4.87 1.51
C ARG A 18 1.64 -4.46 0.16
N GLN A 19 2.32 -4.90 -0.90
CA GLN A 19 1.86 -4.70 -2.27
C GLN A 19 0.40 -5.14 -2.48
N THR A 20 0.01 -6.29 -1.93
CA THR A 20 -1.36 -6.82 -2.09
C THR A 20 -2.41 -5.95 -1.42
N ASP A 21 -2.08 -5.27 -0.32
CA ASP A 21 -2.99 -4.34 0.35
C ASP A 21 -3.15 -3.06 -0.46
N LEU A 22 -2.06 -2.58 -1.06
CA LEU A 22 -2.07 -1.41 -1.93
C LEU A 22 -2.88 -1.66 -3.21
N VAL A 23 -2.55 -2.69 -4.00
CA VAL A 23 -3.14 -2.92 -5.33
C VAL A 23 -4.43 -3.75 -5.28
N GLY A 24 -4.72 -4.35 -4.13
CA GLY A 24 -5.81 -5.29 -3.95
C GLY A 24 -5.59 -6.63 -4.67
N ARG A 25 -6.65 -7.45 -4.65
CA ARG A 25 -6.71 -8.71 -5.38
C ARG A 25 -8.12 -8.87 -5.95
N PRO A 26 -8.38 -8.30 -7.15
CA PRO A 26 -9.71 -8.31 -7.77
C PRO A 26 -10.30 -9.71 -7.92
N SER A 27 -9.47 -10.72 -8.23
CA SER A 27 -9.89 -12.13 -8.34
C SER A 27 -10.41 -12.74 -7.03
N LYS A 28 -10.15 -12.10 -5.89
CA LYS A 28 -10.64 -12.50 -4.57
C LYS A 28 -11.61 -11.46 -3.99
N GLY A 29 -12.08 -10.50 -4.79
CA GLY A 29 -12.97 -9.43 -4.35
C GLY A 29 -12.33 -8.39 -3.43
N ILE A 30 -11.00 -8.40 -3.29
CA ILE A 30 -10.28 -7.46 -2.43
C ILE A 30 -9.93 -6.21 -3.24
N ARG A 31 -10.47 -5.06 -2.84
CA ARG A 31 -10.11 -3.77 -3.43
C ARG A 31 -8.82 -3.24 -2.80
N GLY A 32 -7.96 -2.68 -3.66
CA GLY A 32 -6.75 -1.99 -3.23
C GLY A 32 -7.06 -0.53 -2.89
N VAL A 33 -6.13 0.08 -2.16
CA VAL A 33 -6.15 1.51 -1.81
C VAL A 33 -5.82 2.38 -3.04
N ILE A 34 -4.96 1.88 -3.93
CA ILE A 34 -4.54 2.61 -5.13
C ILE A 34 -5.26 2.11 -6.39
N PRO A 35 -5.66 3.01 -7.32
CA PRO A 35 -6.44 2.66 -8.51
C PRO A 35 -5.56 2.16 -9.68
N PHE A 36 -4.45 1.48 -9.41
CA PHE A 36 -3.56 0.97 -10.46
C PHE A 36 -2.90 -0.36 -10.10
N SER A 37 -2.39 -1.04 -11.12
CA SER A 37 -1.83 -2.39 -11.01
C SER A 37 -0.48 -2.43 -10.28
N ALA A 38 -0.09 -3.63 -9.84
CA ALA A 38 1.25 -3.88 -9.29
C ALA A 38 2.39 -3.46 -10.23
N THR A 39 2.23 -3.68 -11.54
CA THR A 39 3.24 -3.29 -12.52
C THR A 39 3.41 -1.77 -12.55
N THR A 40 2.31 -1.02 -12.50
CA THR A 40 2.34 0.45 -12.43
C THR A 40 2.99 0.92 -11.14
N LEU A 41 2.63 0.31 -10.00
CA LEU A 41 3.25 0.59 -8.70
C LEU A 41 4.77 0.47 -8.77
N TRP A 42 5.30 -0.65 -9.28
CA TRP A 42 6.75 -0.86 -9.39
C TRP A 42 7.44 0.12 -10.34
N ARG A 43 6.79 0.51 -11.45
CA ARG A 43 7.30 1.56 -12.34
C ARG A 43 7.40 2.90 -11.63
N MET A 44 6.40 3.27 -10.83
CA MET A 44 6.41 4.51 -10.07
C MET A 44 7.46 4.50 -8.96
N VAL A 45 7.65 3.36 -8.28
CA VAL A 45 8.74 3.16 -7.31
C VAL A 45 10.10 3.36 -7.98
N ALA A 46 10.32 2.73 -9.15
CA ALA A 46 11.57 2.88 -9.91
C ALA A 46 11.79 4.32 -10.39
N ALA A 47 10.71 5.02 -10.77
CA ALA A 47 10.74 6.43 -11.17
C ALA A 47 10.88 7.40 -9.98
N GLY A 48 10.84 6.92 -8.73
CA GLY A 48 10.86 7.76 -7.54
C GLY A 48 9.57 8.57 -7.31
N THR A 49 8.49 8.26 -8.02
CA THR A 49 7.20 8.94 -7.91
C THR A 49 6.23 8.24 -6.97
N PHE A 50 6.64 7.14 -6.33
CA PHE A 50 5.91 6.47 -5.26
C PHE A 50 6.85 6.25 -4.06
N PRO A 51 6.35 6.20 -2.81
CA PRO A 51 7.17 5.94 -1.65
C PRO A 51 8.08 4.73 -1.81
N LYS A 52 9.31 4.84 -1.29
CA LYS A 52 10.28 3.76 -1.40
C LYS A 52 9.87 2.58 -0.52
N PRO A 53 9.93 1.35 -1.02
CA PRO A 53 9.65 0.17 -0.21
C PRO A 53 10.74 -0.07 0.84
N ILE A 54 10.34 -0.68 1.95
CA ILE A 54 11.21 -1.17 3.03
C ILE A 54 11.21 -2.70 3.00
N LYS A 55 12.39 -3.29 3.18
CA LYS A 55 12.55 -4.73 3.39
C LYS A 55 12.41 -5.07 4.87
N LEU A 56 11.32 -5.74 5.24
CA LEU A 56 11.09 -6.17 6.64
C LEU A 56 11.76 -7.52 6.94
N SER A 57 11.86 -8.38 5.93
CA SER A 57 12.52 -9.68 6.00
C SER A 57 12.96 -10.12 4.60
N PRO A 58 13.74 -11.21 4.46
CA PRO A 58 13.93 -11.86 3.17
C PRO A 58 12.55 -12.15 2.53
N GLY A 59 12.33 -11.63 1.32
CA GLY A 59 11.08 -11.80 0.58
C GLY A 59 9.90 -10.89 1.00
N CYS A 60 9.99 -10.15 2.11
CA CYS A 60 8.89 -9.27 2.55
C CYS A 60 9.21 -7.80 2.24
N THR A 61 8.57 -7.29 1.19
CA THR A 61 8.57 -5.86 0.87
C THR A 61 7.29 -5.19 1.39
N ALA A 62 7.44 -4.07 2.09
CA ALA A 62 6.33 -3.31 2.63
C ALA A 62 6.57 -1.79 2.54
N TRP A 63 5.54 -1.01 2.80
CA TRP A 63 5.58 0.45 2.91
C TRP A 63 5.05 0.86 4.27
N ARG A 64 5.59 1.93 4.83
CA ARG A 64 4.99 2.57 6.01
C ARG A 64 3.66 3.17 5.63
N VAL A 65 2.66 3.03 6.50
CA VAL A 65 1.35 3.61 6.24
C VAL A 65 1.42 5.13 6.15
N GLU A 66 2.20 5.77 7.03
CA GLU A 66 2.44 7.21 7.02
C GLU A 66 2.91 7.71 5.64
N ASP A 67 3.93 7.09 5.05
CA ASP A 67 4.45 7.49 3.72
C ASP A 67 3.38 7.37 2.62
N ILE A 68 2.53 6.34 2.67
CA ILE A 68 1.45 6.17 1.69
C ILE A 68 0.38 7.25 1.85
N ARG A 69 0.01 7.60 3.09
CA ARG A 69 -0.95 8.66 3.36
C ARG A 69 -0.45 10.02 2.91
N GLU A 70 0.81 10.35 3.23
CA GLU A 70 1.44 11.60 2.78
C GLU A 70 1.46 11.68 1.24
N TRP A 71 1.82 10.58 0.58
CA TRP A 71 1.81 10.50 -0.87
C TRP A 71 0.43 10.70 -1.49
N MET A 72 -0.63 10.13 -0.90
CA MET A 72 -2.01 10.36 -1.35
C MET A 72 -2.42 11.82 -1.13
N ALA A 73 -2.07 12.40 0.01
CA ALA A 73 -2.40 13.78 0.34
C ALA A 73 -1.70 14.81 -0.57
N GLN A 74 -0.53 14.50 -1.11
CA GLN A 74 0.17 15.36 -2.08
C GLN A 74 -0.42 15.31 -3.49
N ARG A 75 -1.30 14.33 -3.78
CA ARG A 75 -1.82 14.06 -5.14
C ARG A 75 -3.33 14.11 -5.27
N GLY A 76 -4.05 14.18 -4.15
CA GLY A 76 -5.47 14.55 -4.09
C GLY A 76 -5.63 16.06 -4.11
#